data_AF-A0A196P8U3-F1
#
_entry.id   AF-A0A196P8U3-F1
#
_cell.length_a   1.000
_cell.length_b   1.000
_cell.length_c   1.000
_cell.angle_alpha   90.00
_cell.angle_beta   90.00
_cell.angle_gamma   90.00
#
_symmetry.space_group_name_H-M   'P 1'
#
loop_
_entity.id
_entity.type
_entity.pdbx_description
1 polymer ?
#
loop_
_entity_poly.entity_id
_entity_poly.type
_entity_poly.pdbx_seq_one_letter_code
_entity_poly.pdbx_strand_id
1 'polypeptide(L)'
;MTAQKYTETQIQDAMALRERGLSYGQIATRVEMTAKAVSHHCLMRGVDSPSTADKPTVNSNPRTYFRNGVMVREFTPEEDRKILDWALAGMSRYKMARRLGRANNSVIARLATLARNEQRAEKASGVEI
;
A
#
# COMPACT_ATOMS: atom_id res chain seq x y z
N MET A 1 -6.68 -8.96 20.77
CA MET A 1 -5.70 -7.95 20.30
C MET A 1 -4.36 -8.67 20.16
N THR A 2 -3.88 -8.90 18.94
CA THR A 2 -2.55 -9.52 18.72
C THR A 2 -1.48 -8.54 19.17
N ALA A 3 -0.51 -9.01 19.95
CA ALA A 3 0.66 -8.22 20.32
C ALA A 3 1.31 -7.64 19.05
N GLN A 4 1.54 -6.34 19.04
CA GLN A 4 2.18 -5.68 17.91
C GLN A 4 3.63 -6.18 17.84
N LYS A 5 3.96 -6.90 16.75
CA LYS A 5 5.25 -7.58 16.60
C LYS A 5 6.46 -6.62 16.63
N TYR A 6 6.24 -5.37 16.25
CA TYR A 6 7.26 -4.33 16.15
C TYR A 6 6.83 -3.10 16.96
N THR A 7 7.79 -2.45 17.60
CA THR A 7 7.53 -1.24 18.39
C THR A 7 7.20 -0.06 17.49
N GLU A 8 6.55 0.97 18.03
CA GLU A 8 6.28 2.18 17.25
C GLU A 8 7.60 2.86 16.83
N THR A 9 8.61 2.87 17.70
CA THR A 9 9.95 3.41 17.38
C THR A 9 10.57 2.71 16.16
N GLN A 10 10.55 1.38 16.10
CA GLN A 10 11.05 0.64 14.94
C GLN A 10 10.32 1.03 13.65
N ILE A 11 9.02 1.27 13.73
CA ILE A 11 8.22 1.67 12.59
C ILE A 11 8.57 3.09 12.14
N GLN A 12 8.72 4.02 13.09
CA GLN A 12 9.11 5.41 12.79
C GLN A 12 10.52 5.48 12.18
N ASP A 13 11.48 4.74 12.73
CA ASP A 13 12.83 4.66 12.17
C ASP A 13 12.81 4.09 10.75
N ALA A 14 12.00 3.06 10.50
CA ALA A 14 11.83 2.49 9.17
C ALA A 14 11.27 3.50 8.15
N MET A 15 10.32 4.34 8.58
CA MET A 15 9.75 5.40 7.74
C MET A 15 10.79 6.47 7.41
N ALA A 16 11.49 6.99 8.43
CA ALA A 16 12.52 8.01 8.23
C ALA A 16 13.64 7.52 7.30
N LEU A 17 14.07 6.26 7.44
CA LEU A 17 15.05 5.65 6.53
C LEU A 17 14.50 5.50 5.10
N ARG A 18 13.19 5.26 4.94
CA ARG A 18 12.56 5.17 3.63
C ARG A 18 12.52 6.52 2.92
N GLU A 19 12.18 7.58 3.63
CA GLU A 19 12.20 8.97 3.14
C GLU A 19 13.61 9.42 2.76
N ARG A 20 14.63 8.93 3.46
CA ARG A 20 16.05 9.11 3.08
C ARG A 20 16.47 8.31 1.84
N GLY A 21 15.58 7.48 1.31
CA GLY A 21 15.77 6.75 0.05
C GLY A 21 16.36 5.36 0.17
N LEU A 22 16.44 4.78 1.38
CA LEU A 22 16.91 3.41 1.52
C LEU A 22 15.90 2.40 0.95
N SER A 23 16.42 1.27 0.45
CA SER A 23 15.61 0.12 0.03
C SER A 23 15.03 -0.63 1.22
N TYR A 24 13.90 -1.34 1.03
CA TYR A 24 13.28 -2.11 2.11
C TYR A 24 14.21 -3.17 2.72
N GLY A 25 15.11 -3.77 1.93
CA GLY A 25 16.13 -4.71 2.44
C GLY A 25 17.15 -4.01 3.35
N GLN A 26 17.65 -2.85 2.94
CA GLN A 26 18.60 -2.06 3.74
C GLN A 26 17.98 -1.51 5.03
N ILE A 27 16.69 -1.18 5.01
CA ILE A 27 15.95 -0.74 6.19
C ILE A 27 15.73 -1.92 7.12
N ALA A 28 15.26 -3.05 6.60
CA ALA A 28 15.01 -4.28 7.35
C ALA A 28 16.20 -4.70 8.23
N THR A 29 17.41 -4.66 7.68
CA THR A 29 18.64 -4.97 8.43
C THR A 29 18.92 -3.96 9.55
N ARG A 30 18.58 -2.67 9.38
CA ARG A 30 18.87 -1.60 10.36
C ARG A 30 17.88 -1.57 11.53
N VAL A 31 16.62 -1.87 11.28
CA VAL A 31 15.54 -1.80 12.30
C VAL A 31 15.11 -3.18 12.80
N GLU A 32 15.81 -4.24 12.40
CA GLU A 32 15.53 -5.64 12.76
C GLU A 32 14.12 -6.11 12.38
N MET A 33 13.65 -5.67 11.23
CA MET A 33 12.35 -6.05 10.66
C MET A 33 12.54 -6.94 9.43
N THR A 34 11.50 -7.69 9.06
CA THR A 34 11.51 -8.32 7.73
C THR A 34 11.25 -7.26 6.65
N ALA A 35 11.85 -7.38 5.47
CA ALA A 35 11.62 -6.45 4.36
C ALA A 35 10.12 -6.33 3.98
N LYS A 36 9.36 -7.43 4.10
CA LYS A 36 7.92 -7.45 3.89
C LYS A 36 7.17 -6.60 4.94
N ALA A 37 7.57 -6.67 6.20
CA ALA A 37 6.98 -5.85 7.25
C ALA A 37 7.26 -4.37 7.01
N VAL A 38 8.52 -4.00 6.70
CA VAL A 38 8.88 -2.62 6.34
C VAL A 38 8.02 -2.12 5.19
N SER A 39 7.94 -2.88 4.08
CA SER A 39 7.14 -2.49 2.93
C SER A 39 5.66 -2.27 3.27
N HIS A 40 5.09 -3.14 4.11
CA HIS A 40 3.71 -3.01 4.57
C HIS A 40 3.51 -1.75 5.44
N HIS A 41 4.40 -1.50 6.40
CA HIS A 41 4.30 -0.32 7.27
C HIS A 41 4.45 0.99 6.50
N CYS A 42 5.40 1.07 5.57
CA CYS A 42 5.56 2.24 4.70
C CYS A 42 4.32 2.45 3.82
N LEU A 43 3.80 1.39 3.17
CA LEU A 43 2.60 1.47 2.32
C LEU A 43 1.39 1.99 3.10
N MET A 44 1.12 1.43 4.27
CA MET A 44 -0.04 1.81 5.09
C MET A 44 0.01 3.25 5.61
N ARG A 45 1.21 3.84 5.63
CA ARG A 45 1.45 5.22 6.09
C ARG A 45 1.76 6.18 4.93
N GLY A 46 1.64 5.74 3.68
CA GLY A 46 1.90 6.57 2.49
C GLY A 46 3.38 6.96 2.30
N VAL A 47 4.31 6.32 2.99
CA VAL A 47 5.73 6.69 2.94
C VAL A 47 6.39 6.11 1.69
N ASP A 48 6.93 6.99 0.86
CA ASP A 48 7.68 6.67 -0.35
C ASP A 48 9.15 7.07 -0.26
N SER A 49 9.97 6.50 -1.15
CA SER A 49 11.35 6.99 -1.33
C SER A 49 11.38 8.13 -2.34
N PRO A 50 12.35 9.05 -2.21
CA PRO A 50 12.57 10.13 -3.19
C PRO A 50 12.66 9.62 -4.63
N SER A 51 13.27 8.45 -4.85
CA SER A 51 13.40 7.85 -6.19
C SER A 51 12.09 7.35 -6.81
N THR A 52 11.02 7.29 -6.01
CA THR A 52 9.70 6.75 -6.39
C THR A 52 8.54 7.70 -6.12
N ALA A 53 8.78 8.80 -5.39
CA ALA A 53 7.75 9.75 -4.98
C ALA A 53 7.13 10.45 -6.19
N ASP A 54 7.95 10.86 -7.15
CA ASP A 54 7.50 11.64 -8.33
C ASP A 54 7.14 10.75 -9.53
N LYS A 55 7.22 9.42 -9.38
CA LYS A 55 6.98 8.50 -10.48
C LYS A 55 5.51 8.13 -10.55
N PRO A 56 4.83 8.40 -11.68
CA PRO A 56 3.45 7.97 -11.86
C PRO A 56 3.38 6.46 -11.84
N THR A 57 2.30 5.92 -11.26
CA THR A 57 2.03 4.50 -11.36
C THR A 57 1.58 4.15 -12.78
N VAL A 58 2.30 3.24 -13.41
CA VAL A 58 1.91 2.69 -14.71
C VAL A 58 0.72 1.75 -14.50
N ASN A 59 -0.44 2.11 -15.04
CA ASN A 59 -1.59 1.21 -15.06
C ASN A 59 -1.35 0.14 -16.13
N SER A 60 -0.94 -1.05 -15.72
CA SER A 60 -0.91 -2.23 -16.60
C SER A 60 -2.29 -2.88 -16.67
N ASN A 61 -2.58 -3.56 -17.79
CA ASN A 61 -3.76 -4.42 -17.89
C ASN A 61 -3.77 -5.45 -16.73
N PRO A 62 -4.92 -5.66 -16.05
CA PRO A 62 -5.00 -6.62 -14.95
C PRO A 62 -4.63 -8.02 -15.41
N ARG A 63 -3.69 -8.65 -14.70
CA ARG A 63 -3.25 -10.02 -14.95
C ARG A 63 -3.57 -10.95 -13.80
N THR A 64 -3.64 -12.23 -14.14
CA THR A 64 -3.63 -13.32 -13.18
C THR A 64 -2.26 -13.97 -13.22
N TYR A 65 -1.66 -14.22 -12.05
CA TYR A 65 -0.34 -14.84 -11.95
C TYR A 65 -0.24 -15.74 -10.71
N PHE A 66 0.72 -16.66 -10.69
CA PHE A 66 0.97 -17.51 -9.53
C PHE A 66 2.00 -16.87 -8.60
N ARG A 67 1.71 -16.86 -7.30
CA ARG A 67 2.63 -16.45 -6.23
C ARG A 67 2.58 -17.46 -5.10
N ASN A 68 3.72 -18.10 -4.81
CA ASN A 68 3.84 -19.14 -3.79
C ASN A 68 2.81 -20.27 -3.98
N GLY A 69 2.60 -20.72 -5.22
CA GLY A 69 1.61 -21.76 -5.55
C GLY A 69 0.15 -21.31 -5.52
N VAL A 70 -0.14 -20.06 -5.17
CA VAL A 70 -1.50 -19.50 -5.13
C VAL A 70 -1.73 -18.60 -6.32
N MET A 71 -2.87 -18.79 -7.00
CA MET A 71 -3.31 -17.90 -8.06
C MET A 71 -3.75 -16.54 -7.49
N VAL A 72 -3.12 -15.47 -7.95
CA VAL A 72 -3.39 -14.08 -7.56
C VAL A 72 -3.96 -13.33 -8.76
N ARG A 73 -5.09 -12.66 -8.55
CA ARG A 73 -5.75 -11.79 -9.53
C ARG A 73 -5.54 -10.33 -9.17
N GLU A 74 -4.94 -9.55 -10.08
CA GLU A 74 -4.80 -8.09 -9.93
C GLU A 74 -6.18 -7.40 -9.85
N PHE A 75 -6.24 -6.22 -9.24
CA PHE A 75 -7.47 -5.40 -9.21
C PHE A 75 -7.71 -4.76 -10.57
N THR A 76 -8.97 -4.76 -11.01
CA THR A 76 -9.36 -4.03 -12.23
C THR A 76 -9.69 -2.57 -11.94
N PRO A 77 -9.62 -1.66 -12.93
CA PRO A 77 -10.04 -0.27 -12.76
C PRO A 77 -11.49 -0.13 -12.27
N GLU A 78 -12.39 -1.03 -12.68
CA GLU A 78 -13.78 -1.05 -12.24
C GLU A 78 -13.90 -1.46 -10.78
N GLU A 79 -13.07 -2.40 -10.31
CA GLU A 79 -13.02 -2.75 -8.90
C GLU A 79 -12.49 -1.59 -8.06
N ASP A 80 -11.46 -0.90 -8.53
CA ASP A 80 -10.92 0.28 -7.83
C ASP A 80 -11.95 1.39 -7.70
N ARG A 81 -12.65 1.71 -8.78
CA ARG A 81 -13.75 2.70 -8.76
C ARG A 81 -14.81 2.33 -7.73
N LYS A 82 -15.27 1.08 -7.74
CA LYS A 82 -16.24 0.58 -6.74
C LYS A 82 -15.71 0.68 -5.32
N ILE A 83 -14.44 0.35 -5.08
CA ILE A 83 -13.82 0.44 -3.76
C ILE A 83 -13.80 1.88 -3.26
N LEU A 84 -13.42 2.83 -4.11
CA LEU A 84 -13.40 4.26 -3.78
C LEU A 84 -14.82 4.78 -3.51
N ASP A 85 -15.77 4.49 -4.40
CA ASP A 85 -17.18 4.89 -4.23
C ASP A 85 -17.75 4.37 -2.91
N TRP A 86 -17.50 3.09 -2.58
CA TRP A 86 -17.95 2.50 -1.33
C TRP A 86 -17.23 3.06 -0.10
N ALA A 87 -15.95 3.42 -0.22
CA ALA A 87 -15.20 4.04 0.86
C ALA A 87 -15.75 5.42 1.18
N LEU A 88 -16.03 6.24 0.15
CA LEU A 88 -16.69 7.54 0.29
C LEU A 88 -18.10 7.40 0.91
N ALA A 89 -18.82 6.34 0.56
CA ALA A 89 -20.11 6.01 1.17
C ALA A 89 -20.01 5.40 2.58
N GLY A 90 -18.83 5.35 3.19
CA GLY A 90 -18.62 4.83 4.56
C GLY A 90 -18.82 3.33 4.71
N MET A 91 -18.78 2.55 3.62
CA MET A 91 -18.93 1.10 3.69
C MET A 91 -17.76 0.47 4.45
N SER A 92 -18.03 -0.56 5.26
CA SER A 92 -16.95 -1.28 5.93
C SER A 92 -16.12 -2.11 4.93
N ARG A 93 -14.81 -2.16 5.15
CA ARG A 93 -13.85 -2.91 4.31
C ARG A 93 -14.20 -4.39 4.20
N TYR A 94 -14.76 -4.98 5.26
CA TYR A 94 -15.27 -6.36 5.26
C TYR A 94 -16.40 -6.55 4.23
N LYS A 95 -17.35 -5.62 4.19
CA LYS A 95 -18.47 -5.66 3.25
C LYS A 95 -18.00 -5.47 1.80
N MET A 96 -17.05 -4.56 1.56
CA MET A 96 -16.41 -4.40 0.24
C MET A 96 -15.74 -5.70 -0.22
N ALA A 97 -14.93 -6.31 0.65
CA ALA A 97 -14.21 -7.55 0.36
C ALA A 97 -15.16 -8.69 -0.01
N ARG A 98 -16.25 -8.85 0.76
CA ARG A 98 -17.29 -9.84 0.47
C ARG A 98 -17.96 -9.57 -0.89
N ARG A 99 -18.28 -8.32 -1.20
CA ARG A 99 -18.90 -7.94 -2.49
C ARG A 99 -17.99 -8.19 -3.69
N LEU A 100 -16.67 -8.07 -3.51
CA LEU A 100 -15.69 -8.30 -4.58
C LEU A 100 -15.23 -9.76 -4.70
N GLY A 101 -15.58 -10.62 -3.73
CA GLY A 101 -15.02 -11.97 -3.65
C GLY A 101 -13.51 -11.95 -3.39
N ARG A 102 -13.03 -10.99 -2.58
CA ARG A 102 -11.59 -10.80 -2.28
C ARG A 102 -11.34 -10.90 -0.79
N ALA A 103 -10.08 -11.16 -0.41
CA ALA A 103 -9.67 -11.14 0.98
C ALA A 103 -9.69 -9.71 1.54
N ASN A 104 -10.10 -9.55 2.81
CA ASN A 104 -10.19 -8.24 3.47
C ASN A 104 -8.84 -7.50 3.45
N ASN A 105 -7.74 -8.20 3.79
CA ASN A 105 -6.39 -7.64 3.75
C ASN A 105 -5.99 -7.13 2.36
N SER A 106 -6.47 -7.76 1.28
CA SER A 106 -6.21 -7.29 -0.08
C SER A 106 -6.92 -5.97 -0.35
N VAL A 107 -8.14 -5.77 0.15
CA VAL A 107 -8.87 -4.50 0.02
C VAL A 107 -8.21 -3.40 0.85
N ILE A 108 -7.76 -3.71 2.08
CA ILE A 108 -7.01 -2.74 2.92
C ILE A 108 -5.76 -2.26 2.20
N ALA A 109 -4.93 -3.19 1.70
CA ALA A 109 -3.72 -2.84 0.97
C ALA A 109 -4.02 -2.09 -0.33
N ARG A 110 -5.14 -2.41 -1.00
CA ARG A 110 -5.54 -1.69 -2.21
C ARG A 110 -5.94 -0.25 -1.92
N LEU A 111 -6.74 -0.01 -0.89
CA LEU A 111 -7.10 1.36 -0.46
C LEU A 111 -5.85 2.19 -0.13
N ALA A 112 -4.91 1.64 0.63
CA ALA A 112 -3.64 2.33 0.93
C ALA A 112 -2.83 2.63 -0.34
N THR A 113 -2.83 1.70 -1.31
CA THR A 113 -2.17 1.90 -2.60
C THR A 113 -2.83 3.02 -3.39
N LEU A 114 -4.18 3.05 -3.46
CA LEU A 114 -4.93 4.07 -4.19
C LEU A 114 -4.72 5.47 -3.57
N ALA A 115 -4.83 5.59 -2.25
CA ALA A 115 -4.58 6.84 -1.53
C ALA A 115 -3.15 7.36 -1.77
N ARG A 116 -2.15 6.46 -1.73
CA ARG A 116 -0.77 6.85 -2.03
C ARG A 116 -0.60 7.30 -3.49
N ASN A 117 -1.27 6.65 -4.43
CA ASN A 117 -1.19 7.04 -5.84
C ASN A 117 -1.82 8.42 -6.08
N GLU A 118 -2.93 8.72 -5.40
CA GLU A 118 -3.56 10.04 -5.40
C GLU A 118 -2.60 11.12 -4.88
N GLN A 119 -1.97 10.90 -3.72
CA GLN A 119 -0.94 11.81 -3.17
C GLN A 119 0.22 12.08 -4.13
N ARG A 120 0.66 11.06 -4.89
CA ARG A 120 1.70 11.25 -5.92
C ARG A 120 1.20 12.08 -7.10
N ALA A 121 -0.05 11.88 -7.51
CA ALA A 121 -0.64 12.63 -8.60
C ALA A 121 -0.81 14.11 -8.23
N GLU A 122 -1.21 14.41 -6.99
CA GLU A 122 -1.31 15.77 -6.43
C GLU A 122 0.06 16.47 -6.40
N LYS A 123 1.10 15.78 -5.91
CA LYS A 123 2.48 16.31 -5.90
C LYS A 123 3.00 16.58 -7.32
N ALA A 124 2.71 15.69 -8.26
CA ALA A 124 3.13 15.84 -9.65
C ALA A 124 2.37 16.97 -10.38
N SER A 125 1.13 17.25 -10.01
CA SER A 125 0.33 18.34 -10.59
C SER A 125 0.62 19.71 -9.97
N GLY A 126 1.41 19.77 -8.89
CA GLY A 126 1.75 21.02 -8.18
C GLY A 126 0.58 21.63 -7.42
N VAL A 127 -0.48 20.87 -7.17
CA VAL A 127 -1.63 21.31 -6.36
C VAL A 127 -1.33 20.97 -4.90
N GLU A 128 -0.78 21.92 -4.17
CA GLU A 128 -0.74 21.86 -2.70
C GLU A 128 -2.11 22.34 -2.18
N ILE A 129 -2.81 21.50 -1.40
CA ILE A 129 -4.05 21.85 -0.67
C ILE A 129 -3.68 22.44 0.68
#